data_AF-A0AA41G1J0-F1
#
_entry.id   AF-A0AA41G1J0-F1
#
_cell.length_a   1.000
_cell.length_b   1.000
_cell.length_c   1.000
_cell.angle_alpha   90.00
_cell.angle_beta   90.00
_cell.angle_gamma   90.00
#
_symmetry.space_group_name_H-M   'P 1'
#
loop_
_entity.id
_entity.type
_entity.pdbx_description
1 polymer ?
#
loop_
_entity_poly.entity_id
_entity_poly.type
_entity_poly.pdbx_seq_one_letter_code
_entity_poly.pdbx_strand_id
1 'polypeptide(L)'
;MMGKIKQIQEAKHEIENPHESDRLRALAEILAEIETAQRDAVMDQREAAGIDPDDGRERIDKEARTSEILDLVDGYGPGGRPLSEVWLARCAEIDGDPAALSHYAAMDGDQWEQQIERWADTYRNSAGEIDATDRDLADHHISKKWGVSLPEFERIVVEFDPSDALEDLLAGPSEATERAIKANTEALAEA
;
A
#
# COMPACT_ATOMS: atom_id res chain seq x y z
N MET A 1 22.76 16.75 25.18
CA MET A 1 21.29 16.56 25.28
C MET A 1 20.54 17.56 24.38
N MET A 2 20.84 18.87 24.42
CA MET A 2 20.27 19.90 23.53
C MET A 2 20.39 19.61 22.01
N GLY A 3 21.53 19.08 21.53
CA GLY A 3 21.71 18.77 20.11
C GLY A 3 20.78 17.67 19.58
N LYS A 4 20.45 16.67 20.42
CA LYS A 4 19.51 15.60 20.04
C LYS A 4 18.06 16.12 19.97
N ILE A 5 17.68 17.02 20.87
CA ILE A 5 16.35 17.64 20.87
C ILE A 5 16.15 18.49 19.61
N LYS A 6 17.16 19.26 19.22
CA LYS A 6 17.13 20.05 17.98
C LYS A 6 17.01 19.17 16.73
N GLN A 7 17.78 18.08 16.66
CA GLN A 7 17.67 17.11 15.56
C GLN A 7 16.29 16.44 15.48
N ILE A 8 15.68 16.11 16.62
CA ILE A 8 14.32 15.55 16.67
C ILE A 8 13.29 16.58 16.20
N GLN A 9 13.45 17.85 16.56
CA GLN A 9 12.57 18.94 16.14
C GLN A 9 12.70 19.26 14.65
N GLU A 10 13.93 19.30 14.12
CA GLU A 10 14.20 19.48 12.69
C GLU A 10 13.63 18.31 11.87
N ALA A 11 13.88 17.07 12.29
CA ALA A 11 13.31 15.88 11.63
C ALA A 11 11.77 15.86 11.67
N LYS A 12 11.17 16.27 12.80
CA LYS A 12 9.71 16.37 12.92
C LYS A 12 9.14 17.44 11.98
N HIS A 13 9.79 18.60 11.88
CA HIS A 13 9.37 19.68 11.00
C HIS A 13 9.50 19.32 9.52
N GLU A 14 10.57 18.59 9.14
CA GLU A 14 10.76 18.05 7.79
C GLU A 14 9.64 17.08 7.40
N ILE A 15 9.19 16.22 8.32
CA ILE A 15 8.08 15.28 8.11
C ILE A 15 6.72 16.00 8.05
N GLU A 16 6.56 17.08 8.81
CA GLU A 16 5.32 17.88 8.81
C GLU A 16 5.15 18.73 7.56
N ASN A 17 6.24 19.03 6.83
CA ASN A 17 6.22 19.82 5.59
C ASN A 17 7.19 19.22 4.56
N PRO A 18 6.92 18.01 4.04
CA PRO A 18 7.84 17.29 3.18
C PRO A 18 8.09 17.99 1.85
N HIS A 19 7.09 18.69 1.32
CA HIS A 19 7.23 19.57 0.15
C HIS A 19 8.11 20.79 0.43
N GLU A 20 8.32 21.19 1.67
CA GLU A 20 9.23 22.29 2.05
C GLU A 20 10.62 21.79 2.48
N SER A 21 10.78 20.47 2.61
CA SER A 21 12.04 19.83 2.98
C SER A 21 12.90 19.54 1.74
N ASP A 22 13.97 20.32 1.57
CA ASP A 22 14.97 20.10 0.52
C ASP A 22 15.56 18.70 0.56
N ARG A 23 15.69 18.12 1.77
CA ARG A 23 16.21 16.77 1.95
C ARG A 23 15.24 15.70 1.45
N LEU A 24 13.96 15.81 1.78
CA LEU A 24 12.94 14.83 1.33
C LEU A 24 12.71 14.96 -0.18
N ARG A 25 12.69 16.19 -0.70
CA ARG A 25 12.66 16.44 -2.14
C ARG A 25 13.84 15.77 -2.84
N ALA A 26 15.07 15.95 -2.36
CA ALA A 26 16.24 15.32 -2.96
C ALA A 26 16.16 13.78 -2.95
N LEU A 27 15.64 13.17 -1.87
CA LEU A 27 15.44 11.72 -1.82
C LEU A 27 14.37 11.23 -2.80
N ALA A 28 13.24 11.96 -2.89
CA ALA A 28 12.17 11.66 -3.83
C ALA A 28 12.65 11.77 -5.29
N GLU A 29 13.42 12.81 -5.61
CA GLU A 29 14.01 13.00 -6.93
C GLU A 29 14.98 11.87 -7.31
N ILE A 30 15.78 11.38 -6.37
CA ILE A 30 16.70 10.24 -6.61
C ILE A 30 15.91 8.98 -6.93
N LEU A 31 14.87 8.67 -6.15
CA LEU A 31 14.06 7.48 -6.40
C LEU A 31 13.33 7.60 -7.75
N ALA A 32 12.67 8.74 -8.00
CA ALA A 32 11.98 8.99 -9.28
C ALA A 32 12.93 8.90 -10.49
N GLU A 33 14.17 9.39 -10.37
CA GLU A 33 15.20 9.26 -11.40
C GLU A 33 15.52 7.79 -11.68
N ILE A 34 15.74 6.98 -10.64
CA ILE A 34 16.05 5.56 -10.78
C ILE A 34 14.90 4.83 -11.48
N GLU A 35 13.67 5.03 -11.03
CA GLU A 35 12.48 4.38 -11.59
C GLU A 35 12.24 4.78 -13.05
N THR A 36 12.39 6.08 -13.35
CA THR A 36 12.24 6.61 -14.71
C THR A 36 13.30 6.04 -15.64
N ALA A 37 14.57 6.07 -15.23
CA ALA A 37 15.66 5.53 -16.05
C ALA A 37 15.51 4.04 -16.33
N GLN A 38 15.06 3.25 -15.35
CA GLN A 38 14.76 1.83 -15.55
C GLN A 38 13.63 1.61 -16.55
N ARG A 39 12.53 2.36 -16.41
CA ARG A 39 11.40 2.26 -17.35
C ARG A 39 11.80 2.71 -18.74
N ASP A 40 12.55 3.79 -18.87
CA ASP A 40 13.01 4.31 -20.15
C ASP A 40 13.86 3.28 -20.90
N ALA A 41 14.78 2.61 -20.21
CA ALA A 41 15.58 1.54 -20.81
C ALA A 41 14.72 0.37 -21.33
N VAL A 42 13.65 0.01 -20.62
CA VAL A 42 12.70 -1.03 -21.06
C VAL A 42 11.93 -0.58 -22.30
N MET A 43 11.50 0.68 -22.36
CA MET A 43 10.77 1.22 -23.51
C MET A 43 11.68 1.35 -24.75
N ASP A 44 12.94 1.79 -24.57
CA ASP A 44 13.95 1.81 -25.64
C ASP A 44 14.23 0.40 -26.18
N GLN A 45 14.31 -0.59 -25.29
CA GLN A 45 14.48 -1.99 -25.68
C GLN A 45 13.30 -2.48 -26.55
N ARG A 46 12.06 -2.15 -26.15
CA ARG A 46 10.84 -2.50 -26.90
C ARG A 46 10.86 -1.91 -28.31
N GLU A 47 11.15 -0.62 -28.41
CA GLU A 47 11.23 0.09 -29.69
C GLU A 47 12.30 -0.52 -30.59
N ALA A 48 13.51 -0.75 -30.07
CA ALA A 48 14.61 -1.31 -30.85
C ALA A 48 14.37 -2.76 -31.31
N ALA A 49 13.68 -3.56 -30.50
CA ALA A 49 13.37 -4.95 -30.82
C ALA A 49 12.04 -5.12 -31.59
N GLY A 50 11.24 -4.07 -31.74
CA GLY A 50 9.92 -4.13 -32.36
C GLY A 50 8.92 -4.96 -31.56
N ILE A 51 9.04 -4.98 -30.23
CA ILE A 51 8.17 -5.72 -29.32
C ILE A 51 7.12 -4.76 -28.77
N ASP A 52 5.85 -5.13 -28.88
CA ASP A 52 4.73 -4.36 -28.34
C ASP A 52 3.83 -5.29 -27.49
N PRO A 53 4.21 -5.59 -26.23
CA PRO A 53 3.37 -6.38 -25.35
C PRO A 53 2.12 -5.59 -24.99
N ASP A 54 0.95 -6.22 -25.03
CA ASP A 54 -0.32 -5.64 -24.59
C ASP A 54 -0.40 -5.59 -23.05
N ASP A 55 0.50 -4.82 -22.43
CA ASP A 55 0.62 -4.68 -20.98
C ASP A 55 0.36 -3.25 -20.48
N GLY A 56 0.01 -2.34 -21.39
CA GLY A 56 -0.38 -0.96 -21.10
C GLY A 56 0.70 -0.12 -20.40
N ARG A 57 1.97 -0.54 -20.46
CA ARG A 57 3.06 0.16 -19.76
C ARG A 57 3.61 1.31 -20.59
N GLU A 58 3.74 2.46 -19.94
CA GLU A 58 4.27 3.68 -20.53
C GLU A 58 5.53 4.18 -19.79
N ARG A 59 6.18 5.21 -20.34
CA ARG A 59 7.27 5.92 -19.64
C ARG A 59 6.73 6.61 -18.39
N ILE A 60 7.58 6.74 -17.39
CA ILE A 60 7.24 7.44 -16.15
C ILE A 60 7.61 8.92 -16.32
N ASP A 61 6.68 9.80 -15.95
CA ASP A 61 6.97 11.23 -15.82
C ASP A 61 7.68 11.47 -14.48
N LYS A 62 8.93 11.92 -14.53
CA LYS A 62 9.79 12.05 -13.35
C LYS A 62 9.24 13.09 -12.37
N GLU A 63 8.80 14.24 -12.86
CA GLU A 63 8.26 15.32 -12.05
C GLU A 63 6.97 14.88 -11.33
N ALA A 64 6.05 14.23 -12.06
CA ALA A 64 4.86 13.64 -11.50
C ALA A 64 5.20 12.59 -10.45
N ARG A 65 6.15 11.69 -10.73
CA ARG A 65 6.56 10.65 -9.78
C ARG A 65 7.20 11.23 -8.52
N THR A 66 8.02 12.26 -8.66
CA THR A 66 8.61 12.98 -7.52
C THR A 66 7.50 13.58 -6.64
N SER A 67 6.49 14.21 -7.25
CA SER A 67 5.33 14.74 -6.53
C SER A 67 4.56 13.63 -5.81
N GLU A 68 4.33 12.48 -6.46
CA GLU A 68 3.63 11.35 -5.84
C GLU A 68 4.35 10.80 -4.60
N ILE A 69 5.68 10.71 -4.65
CA ILE A 69 6.50 10.27 -3.50
C ILE A 69 6.39 11.28 -2.37
N LEU A 70 6.46 12.58 -2.65
CA LEU A 70 6.30 13.63 -1.64
C LEU A 70 4.90 13.67 -1.05
N ASP A 71 3.87 13.51 -1.88
CA ASP A 71 2.46 13.43 -1.46
C ASP A 71 2.19 12.19 -0.60
N LEU A 72 2.89 11.09 -0.83
CA LEU A 72 2.84 9.93 0.05
C LEU A 72 3.39 10.29 1.43
N VAL A 73 4.56 10.93 1.48
CA VAL A 73 5.19 11.34 2.76
C VAL A 73 4.34 12.38 3.50
N ASP A 74 3.75 13.33 2.77
CA ASP A 74 2.82 14.34 3.32
C ASP A 74 1.55 13.68 3.85
N GLY A 75 1.03 12.73 3.05
CA GLY A 75 -0.23 12.05 3.27
C GLY A 75 -0.29 11.26 4.58
N TYR A 76 0.81 10.73 5.12
CA TYR A 76 0.83 10.07 6.43
C TYR A 76 1.43 10.93 7.56
N GLY A 77 1.84 12.16 7.27
CA GLY A 77 2.31 13.13 8.26
C GLY A 77 1.19 13.58 9.23
N PRO A 78 1.52 14.39 10.26
CA PRO A 78 0.54 14.86 11.23
C PRO A 78 -0.67 15.56 10.59
N GLY A 79 -1.86 14.97 10.71
CA GLY A 79 -3.11 15.49 10.12
C GLY A 79 -3.46 14.89 8.75
N GLY A 80 -2.60 14.04 8.19
CA GLY A 80 -2.86 13.26 6.98
C GLY A 80 -3.71 12.01 7.23
N ARG A 81 -3.94 11.25 6.15
CA ARG A 81 -4.60 9.95 6.19
C ARG A 81 -3.68 8.89 6.81
N PRO A 82 -4.18 7.91 7.56
CA PRO A 82 -3.36 6.80 8.02
C PRO A 82 -2.68 6.09 6.84
N LEU A 83 -1.43 5.68 6.99
CA LEU A 83 -0.71 4.93 5.94
C LEU A 83 -1.48 3.69 5.49
N SER A 84 -2.14 2.99 6.42
CA SER A 84 -2.98 1.84 6.11
C SER A 84 -4.14 2.19 5.18
N GLU A 85 -4.78 3.35 5.36
CA GLU A 85 -5.83 3.82 4.43
C GLU A 85 -5.27 4.05 3.02
N VAL A 86 -4.10 4.70 2.93
CA VAL A 86 -3.45 4.97 1.64
C VAL A 86 -3.05 3.67 0.93
N TRP A 87 -2.46 2.74 1.67
CA TRP A 87 -2.07 1.43 1.14
C TRP A 87 -3.29 0.59 0.72
N LEU A 88 -4.34 0.53 1.55
CA LEU A 88 -5.59 -0.16 1.23
C LEU A 88 -6.26 0.39 -0.03
N ALA A 89 -6.17 1.71 -0.26
CA ALA A 89 -6.75 2.34 -1.43
C ALA A 89 -5.99 2.08 -2.75
N ARG A 90 -4.70 1.70 -2.68
CA ARG A 90 -3.81 1.66 -3.85
C ARG A 90 -3.23 0.29 -4.15
N CYS A 91 -3.02 -0.52 -3.11
CA CYS A 91 -2.25 -1.77 -3.21
C CYS A 91 -3.07 -2.99 -2.80
N ALA A 92 -4.02 -2.86 -1.87
CA ALA A 92 -4.76 -4.01 -1.36
C ALA A 92 -5.82 -4.52 -2.34
N GLU A 93 -5.79 -5.83 -2.59
CA GLU A 93 -6.81 -6.53 -3.37
C GLU A 93 -8.01 -6.93 -2.49
N ILE A 94 -8.70 -5.94 -1.92
CA ILE A 94 -9.88 -6.16 -1.10
C ILE A 94 -10.95 -5.11 -1.41
N ASP A 95 -12.20 -5.55 -1.58
CA ASP A 95 -13.33 -4.65 -1.76
C ASP A 95 -13.68 -3.96 -0.45
N GLY A 96 -13.96 -2.66 -0.48
CA GLY A 96 -14.43 -1.92 0.70
C GLY A 96 -14.04 -0.44 0.67
N ASP A 97 -14.51 0.30 1.68
CA ASP A 97 -14.04 1.66 1.94
C ASP A 97 -12.69 1.59 2.68
N PRO A 98 -11.58 2.08 2.09
CA PRO A 98 -10.26 2.05 2.72
C PRO A 98 -10.22 2.74 4.08
N ALA A 99 -10.99 3.81 4.28
CA ALA A 99 -11.04 4.52 5.57
C ALA A 99 -11.66 3.63 6.66
N ALA A 100 -12.74 2.92 6.32
CA ALA A 100 -13.37 1.97 7.22
C ALA A 100 -12.50 0.74 7.50
N LEU A 101 -11.76 0.26 6.49
CA LEU A 101 -10.85 -0.88 6.63
C LEU A 101 -9.61 -0.53 7.47
N SER A 102 -9.08 0.68 7.30
CA SER A 102 -7.95 1.20 8.06
C SER A 102 -8.19 1.19 9.57
N HIS A 103 -9.44 1.27 10.02
CA HIS A 103 -9.77 1.14 11.45
C HIS A 103 -9.44 -0.24 12.02
N TYR A 104 -9.54 -1.32 11.24
CA TYR A 104 -9.15 -2.66 11.71
C TYR A 104 -7.63 -2.83 11.72
N ALA A 105 -6.92 -2.22 10.76
CA ALA A 105 -5.45 -2.19 10.75
C ALA A 105 -4.83 -1.46 11.95
N ALA A 106 -5.61 -0.58 12.59
CA ALA A 106 -5.19 0.13 13.80
C ALA A 106 -5.50 -0.63 15.10
N MET A 107 -6.19 -1.78 15.02
CA MET A 107 -6.54 -2.57 16.21
C MET A 107 -5.33 -3.37 16.70
N ASP A 108 -5.13 -3.37 18.02
CA ASP A 108 -4.26 -4.37 18.65
C ASP A 108 -4.96 -5.74 18.74
N GLY A 109 -4.22 -6.76 19.17
CA GLY A 109 -4.74 -8.13 19.26
C GLY A 109 -5.97 -8.26 20.14
N ASP A 110 -6.00 -7.59 21.31
CA ASP A 110 -7.12 -7.64 22.24
C ASP A 110 -8.37 -6.94 21.66
N GLN A 111 -8.17 -5.81 20.96
CA GLN A 111 -9.23 -5.08 20.27
C GLN A 111 -9.80 -5.89 19.09
N TRP A 112 -8.94 -6.62 18.37
CA TRP A 112 -9.35 -7.49 17.28
C TRP A 112 -10.16 -8.69 17.78
N GLU A 113 -9.72 -9.36 18.85
CA GLU A 113 -10.46 -10.45 19.48
C GLU A 113 -11.85 -9.97 19.95
N GLN A 114 -11.93 -8.81 20.60
CA GLN A 114 -13.21 -8.20 20.97
C GLN A 114 -14.09 -7.87 19.75
N GLN A 115 -13.49 -7.48 18.62
CA GLN A 115 -14.25 -7.22 17.40
C GLN A 115 -14.88 -8.50 16.83
N ILE A 116 -14.17 -9.63 16.88
CA ILE A 116 -14.67 -10.96 16.51
C ILE A 116 -15.86 -11.35 17.39
N GLU A 117 -15.72 -11.22 18.72
CA GLU A 117 -16.80 -11.50 19.67
C GLU A 117 -18.05 -10.65 19.39
N ARG A 118 -17.88 -9.34 19.14
CA ARG A 118 -18.99 -8.44 18.80
C ARG A 118 -19.75 -8.86 17.56
N TRP A 119 -19.06 -9.34 16.52
CA TRP A 119 -19.73 -9.87 15.33
C TRP A 119 -20.49 -11.15 15.66
N ALA A 120 -19.86 -12.09 16.38
CA ALA A 120 -20.49 -13.33 16.81
C ALA A 120 -21.78 -13.08 17.62
N ASP A 121 -21.73 -12.17 18.60
CA ASP A 121 -22.88 -11.76 19.41
C ASP A 121 -24.01 -11.17 18.56
N THR A 122 -23.67 -10.40 17.52
CA THR A 122 -24.68 -9.83 16.60
C THR A 122 -25.47 -10.93 15.89
N TYR A 123 -24.81 -12.02 15.47
CA TYR A 123 -25.49 -13.15 14.84
C TYR A 123 -26.30 -13.99 15.83
N ARG A 124 -25.74 -14.30 17.01
CA ARG A 124 -26.46 -15.07 18.04
C ARG A 124 -27.70 -14.33 18.55
N ASN A 125 -27.61 -13.02 18.72
CA ASN A 125 -28.75 -12.21 19.15
C ASN A 125 -29.84 -12.07 18.08
N SER A 126 -29.51 -12.21 16.79
CA SER A 126 -30.48 -12.03 15.69
C SER A 126 -31.14 -13.33 15.23
N ALA A 127 -30.50 -14.48 15.37
CA ALA A 127 -31.02 -15.77 14.91
C ALA A 127 -31.21 -16.82 16.02
N GLY A 128 -30.89 -16.50 17.27
CA GLY A 128 -30.93 -17.42 18.41
C GLY A 128 -29.62 -18.21 18.58
N GLU A 129 -29.68 -19.33 19.30
CA GLU A 129 -28.50 -20.15 19.58
C GLU A 129 -27.98 -20.80 18.29
N ILE A 130 -26.83 -20.33 17.80
CA ILE A 130 -26.11 -20.90 16.65
C ILE A 130 -24.96 -21.74 17.20
N ASP A 131 -24.94 -23.02 16.83
CA ASP A 131 -23.82 -23.93 17.12
C ASP A 131 -22.65 -23.65 16.15
N ALA A 132 -21.92 -22.57 16.42
CA ALA A 132 -20.74 -22.14 15.68
C ALA A 132 -19.81 -21.33 16.59
N THR A 133 -18.50 -21.39 16.32
CA THR A 133 -17.52 -20.60 17.06
C THR A 133 -17.60 -19.12 16.69
N ASP A 134 -17.04 -18.24 17.53
CA ASP A 134 -17.00 -16.81 17.24
C ASP A 134 -16.25 -16.52 15.94
N ARG A 135 -15.18 -17.28 15.68
CA ARG A 135 -14.40 -17.17 14.45
C ARG A 135 -15.18 -17.62 13.22
N ASP A 136 -15.99 -18.68 13.31
CA ASP A 136 -16.86 -19.10 12.19
C ASP A 136 -17.89 -18.02 11.86
N LEU A 137 -18.45 -17.37 12.89
CA LEU A 137 -19.43 -16.30 12.71
C LEU A 137 -18.78 -15.02 12.16
N ALA A 138 -17.56 -14.70 12.59
CA ALA A 138 -16.78 -13.60 12.04
C ALA A 138 -16.34 -13.85 10.59
N ASP A 139 -15.94 -15.07 10.25
CA ASP A 139 -15.62 -15.47 8.88
C ASP A 139 -16.83 -15.28 7.95
N HIS A 140 -18.01 -15.74 8.39
CA HIS A 140 -19.25 -15.50 7.67
C HIS A 140 -19.58 -14.01 7.52
N HIS A 141 -19.31 -13.19 8.55
CA HIS A 141 -19.48 -11.73 8.47
C HIS A 141 -18.58 -11.12 7.39
N ILE A 142 -17.29 -11.45 7.46
CA ILE A 142 -16.23 -10.89 6.63
C ILE A 142 -16.45 -11.30 5.16
N SER A 143 -16.68 -12.59 4.92
CA SER A 143 -16.98 -13.12 3.59
C SER A 143 -18.18 -12.45 2.96
N LYS A 144 -19.25 -12.22 3.72
CA LYS A 144 -20.43 -11.51 3.21
C LYS A 144 -20.20 -10.04 2.92
N LYS A 145 -19.34 -9.38 3.70
CA LYS A 145 -19.17 -7.92 3.64
C LYS A 145 -18.10 -7.48 2.64
N TRP A 146 -17.01 -8.24 2.55
CA TRP A 146 -15.80 -7.88 1.81
C TRP A 146 -15.35 -8.97 0.83
N GLY A 147 -16.08 -10.09 0.73
CA GLY A 147 -15.82 -11.12 -0.27
C GLY A 147 -14.62 -12.03 0.02
N VAL A 148 -13.89 -11.81 1.10
CA VAL A 148 -12.68 -12.56 1.50
C VAL A 148 -12.93 -13.44 2.72
N SER A 149 -12.03 -14.39 2.98
CA SER A 149 -12.08 -15.18 4.22
C SER A 149 -11.53 -14.38 5.42
N LEU A 150 -11.85 -14.78 6.65
CA LEU A 150 -11.28 -14.19 7.87
C LEU A 150 -9.75 -14.26 7.88
N PRO A 151 -9.08 -15.41 7.59
CA PRO A 151 -7.62 -15.45 7.53
C PRO A 151 -7.03 -14.52 6.47
N GLU A 152 -7.71 -14.36 5.33
CA GLU A 152 -7.28 -13.45 4.27
C GLU A 152 -7.44 -11.99 4.67
N PHE A 153 -8.56 -11.65 5.32
CA PHE A 153 -8.78 -10.32 5.89
C PHE A 153 -7.76 -10.00 6.98
N GLU A 154 -7.48 -10.95 7.87
CA GLU A 154 -6.46 -10.80 8.91
C GLU A 154 -5.11 -10.49 8.28
N ARG A 155 -4.67 -11.28 7.31
CA ARG A 155 -3.41 -11.06 6.58
C ARG A 155 -3.33 -9.72 5.86
N ILE A 156 -4.41 -9.29 5.19
CA ILE A 156 -4.39 -8.07 4.37
C ILE A 156 -4.55 -6.82 5.24
N VAL A 157 -5.44 -6.85 6.23
CA VAL A 157 -5.91 -5.65 6.94
C VAL A 157 -5.39 -5.60 8.37
N VAL A 158 -5.48 -6.70 9.12
CA VAL A 158 -5.19 -6.70 10.57
C VAL A 158 -3.69 -6.82 10.84
N GLU A 159 -2.99 -7.66 10.07
CA GLU A 159 -1.54 -7.86 10.12
C GLU A 159 -0.77 -6.77 9.36
N PHE A 160 -1.36 -5.58 9.22
CA PHE A 160 -0.76 -4.46 8.51
C PHE A 160 0.60 -4.07 9.09
N ASP A 161 1.63 -4.08 8.24
CA ASP A 161 2.97 -3.59 8.57
C ASP A 161 3.29 -2.29 7.83
N PRO A 162 3.62 -1.19 8.54
CA PRO A 162 3.96 0.08 7.91
C PRO A 162 5.18 0.04 6.98
N SER A 163 6.16 -0.82 7.27
CA SER A 163 7.38 -0.93 6.46
C SER A 163 7.05 -1.59 5.11
N ASP A 164 6.35 -2.71 5.15
CA ASP A 164 5.93 -3.43 3.95
C ASP A 164 5.00 -2.55 3.09
N ALA A 165 4.08 -1.83 3.74
CA ALA A 165 3.19 -0.90 3.05
C ALA A 165 3.92 0.25 2.35
N LEU A 166 4.95 0.81 2.97
CA LEU A 166 5.80 1.84 2.35
C LEU A 166 6.59 1.26 1.18
N GLU A 167 7.11 0.04 1.32
CA GLU A 167 7.79 -0.65 0.23
C GLU A 167 6.86 -0.84 -0.96
N ASP A 168 5.66 -1.38 -0.77
CA ASP A 168 4.67 -1.56 -1.84
C ASP A 168 4.33 -0.24 -2.57
N LEU A 169 4.10 0.83 -1.81
CA LEU A 169 3.70 2.14 -2.36
C LEU A 169 4.85 2.83 -3.11
N LEU A 170 6.09 2.63 -2.67
CA LEU A 170 7.27 3.24 -3.28
C LEU A 170 7.83 2.40 -4.43
N ALA A 171 7.85 1.08 -4.31
CA ALA A 171 8.47 0.15 -5.26
C ALA A 171 7.56 -0.24 -6.42
N GLY A 172 6.26 0.08 -6.37
CA GLY A 172 5.28 -0.27 -7.41
C GLY A 172 5.75 -0.02 -8.86
N PRO A 173 6.34 1.14 -9.21
CA PRO A 173 6.90 1.39 -10.53
C PRO A 173 8.08 0.47 -10.88
N SER A 174 8.95 0.18 -9.93
CA SER A 174 10.08 -0.74 -10.08
C SER A 174 9.59 -2.17 -10.35
N GLU A 175 8.63 -2.69 -9.58
CA GLU A 175 8.04 -4.01 -9.82
C GLU A 175 7.33 -4.10 -11.17
N ALA A 176 6.59 -3.04 -11.53
CA ALA A 176 5.94 -2.96 -12.83
C ALA A 176 6.98 -2.97 -13.97
N THR A 177 8.19 -2.48 -13.72
CA THR A 177 9.28 -2.48 -14.70
C THR A 177 9.90 -3.86 -14.79
N GLU A 178 10.08 -4.56 -13.67
CA GLU A 178 10.48 -5.96 -13.65
C GLU A 178 9.51 -6.86 -14.42
N ARG A 179 8.20 -6.69 -14.20
CA ARG A 179 7.15 -7.41 -14.97
C ARG A 179 7.25 -7.14 -16.47
N ALA A 180 7.52 -5.89 -16.85
CA ALA A 180 7.71 -5.52 -18.26
C ALA A 180 8.97 -6.19 -18.87
N ILE A 181 10.06 -6.30 -18.11
CA ILE A 181 11.28 -7.02 -18.54
C ILE A 181 10.96 -8.50 -18.77
N LYS A 182 10.22 -9.14 -17.87
CA LYS A 182 9.80 -10.55 -18.01
C LYS A 182 8.94 -10.75 -19.26
N ALA A 183 7.93 -9.90 -19.46
CA ALA A 183 7.07 -9.95 -20.65
C ALA A 183 7.86 -9.75 -21.95
N ASN A 184 8.81 -8.80 -21.98
CA ASN A 184 9.69 -8.61 -23.14
C ASN A 184 10.55 -9.85 -23.41
N THR A 185 11.05 -10.50 -22.36
CA THR A 185 11.87 -11.71 -22.47
C THR A 185 11.08 -12.88 -23.05
N GLU A 186 9.84 -13.05 -22.62
CA GLU A 186 8.92 -14.06 -23.16
C GLU A 186 8.60 -13.78 -24.63
N ALA A 187 8.25 -12.55 -24.98
CA ALA A 187 7.97 -12.16 -26.36
C ALA A 187 9.17 -12.39 -27.31
N LEU A 188 10.40 -12.16 -26.83
CA LEU A 188 11.62 -12.44 -27.59
C LEU A 188 11.90 -13.93 -27.76
N ALA A 189 11.47 -14.78 -26.81
CA ALA A 189 11.63 -16.22 -26.92
C ALA A 189 10.63 -16.85 -27.92
N GLU A 190 9.52 -16.16 -28.17
CA GLU A 190 8.46 -16.59 -29.09
C GLU A 190 8.60 -16.04 -30.52
N ALA A 191 9.48 -15.04 -30.72
CA ALA A 191 9.78 -14.39 -32.01
C ALA A 191 10.83 -15.16 -32.86
#